data_AF-A0A840ANM1-F1
#
_entry.id   AF-A0A840ANM1-F1
#
_cell.length_a   1.000
_cell.length_b   1.000
_cell.length_c   1.000
_cell.angle_alpha   90.00
_cell.angle_beta   90.00
_cell.angle_gamma   90.00
#
_symmetry.space_group_name_H-M   'P 1'
#
loop_
_entity.id
_entity.type
_entity.pdbx_description
1 polymer ?
#
loop_
_entity_poly.entity_id
_entity_poly.type
_entity_poly.pdbx_seq_one_letter_code
_entity_poly.pdbx_strand_id
1 'polypeptide(L)' 'MDIQEAAPRWTVEAVDRLRQLAEARVPAEVISQAMHRPLAEILAKAAELKLTLDPVNREP' A
#
# COMPACT_ATOMS: atom_id res chain seq x y z
N MET A 1 -5.71 -31.22 4.85
CA MET A 1 -6.52 -30.14 5.45
C MET A 1 -5.49 -29.13 5.87
N ASP A 2 -5.03 -28.32 4.93
CA ASP A 2 -3.97 -27.34 5.16
C ASP A 2 -4.39 -26.10 4.39
N ILE A 3 -5.38 -25.43 4.96
CA ILE A 3 -5.70 -24.05 4.63
C ILE A 3 -4.52 -23.26 5.19
N GLN A 4 -3.40 -23.26 4.46
CA GLN A 4 -2.33 -22.34 4.75
C GLN A 4 -2.93 -20.96 4.52
N GLU A 5 -3.29 -20.31 5.62
CA GLU A 5 -3.54 -18.89 5.73
C GLU A 5 -2.32 -18.15 5.16
N ALA A 6 -2.23 -18.11 3.84
CA ALA A 6 -1.19 -17.40 3.13
C ALA A 6 -1.45 -15.94 3.43
N ALA A 7 -0.65 -15.40 4.37
CA ALA A 7 -0.48 -13.98 4.65
C ALA A 7 -0.79 -13.16 3.40
N PRO A 8 -1.65 -12.13 3.46
CA PRO A 8 -2.39 -11.59 2.32
C PRO A 8 -1.45 -11.19 1.19
N ARG A 9 -1.17 -12.15 0.29
CA ARG A 9 -0.13 -12.05 -0.73
C ARG A 9 -0.48 -10.85 -1.58
N TRP A 10 0.40 -9.86 -1.56
CA TRP A 10 0.35 -8.75 -2.49
C TRP A 10 0.37 -9.32 -3.90
N THR A 11 -0.80 -9.33 -4.55
CA THR A 11 -0.92 -9.74 -5.95
C THR A 11 -0.23 -8.71 -6.82
N VAL A 12 0.17 -9.12 -8.03
CA VAL A 12 0.80 -8.21 -9.01
C VAL A 12 -0.13 -7.00 -9.26
N GLU A 13 -1.44 -7.21 -9.37
CA GLU A 13 -2.43 -6.15 -9.51
C GLU A 13 -2.48 -5.22 -8.30
N ALA A 14 -2.37 -5.73 -7.07
CA ALA A 14 -2.34 -4.90 -5.87
C ALA A 14 -1.07 -4.05 -5.80
N VAL A 15 0.08 -4.61 -6.19
CA VAL A 15 1.35 -3.88 -6.28
C VAL A 15 1.29 -2.82 -7.37
N ASP A 16 0.74 -3.15 -8.54
CA ASP A 16 0.58 -2.21 -9.65
C ASP A 16 -0.36 -1.05 -9.26
N ARG A 17 -1.49 -1.35 -8.62
CA ARG A 17 -2.41 -0.35 -8.10
C ARG A 17 -1.76 0.56 -7.05
N LEU A 18 -1.00 -0.01 -6.11
CA LEU A 18 -0.24 0.77 -5.14
C LEU A 18 0.78 1.69 -5.83
N ARG A 19 1.46 1.19 -6.86
CA ARG A 19 2.42 1.97 -7.65
C ARG A 19 1.74 3.12 -8.39
N GLN A 20 0.63 2.87 -9.08
CA GLN A 20 -0.15 3.92 -9.76
C GLN A 20 -0.63 5.01 -8.79
N LEU A 21 -1.11 4.60 -7.61
CA LEU A 21 -1.55 5.55 -6.58
C LEU A 21 -0.37 6.35 -6.00
N ALA A 22 0.78 5.71 -5.80
CA ALA A 22 2.01 6.39 -5.38
C ALA A 22 2.51 7.38 -6.44
N GLU A 23 2.50 7.01 -7.72
CA GLU A 23 2.87 7.90 -8.84
C GLU A 23 1.90 9.08 -8.98
N ALA A 24 0.62 8.85 -8.72
CA ALA A 24 -0.40 9.90 -8.64
C ALA A 24 -0.29 10.77 -7.37
N ARG A 25 0.75 10.56 -6.53
CA ARG A 25 0.97 11.24 -5.25
C ARG A 25 -0.23 11.15 -4.30
N VAL A 26 -0.94 10.02 -4.35
CA VAL A 26 -2.09 9.78 -3.48
C VAL A 26 -1.59 9.51 -2.06
N PRO A 27 -2.21 10.12 -1.04
CA PRO A 27 -1.82 9.89 0.34
C PRO A 27 -2.03 8.44 0.75
N ALA A 28 -1.11 7.90 1.55
CA ALA A 28 -1.15 6.51 1.99
C ALA A 28 -2.47 6.12 2.68
N GLU A 29 -3.13 7.08 3.34
CA GLU A 29 -4.43 6.90 3.99
C GLU A 29 -5.57 6.65 2.97
N VAL A 30 -5.56 7.37 1.85
CA VAL A 30 -6.50 7.14 0.74
C VAL A 30 -6.20 5.81 0.06
N ILE A 31 -4.92 5.44 -0.10
CA ILE A 31 -4.53 4.13 -0.64
C ILE A 31 -5.00 3.00 0.27
N SER A 32 -4.85 3.16 1.58
CA SER A 32 -5.31 2.23 2.60
C SER A 32 -6.82 2.00 2.49
N GLN A 33 -7.60 3.06 2.35
CA GLN A 33 -9.04 2.98 2.13
C GLN A 33 -9.38 2.33 0.77
N ALA A 34 -8.72 2.73 -0.31
CA ALA A 34 -8.97 2.22 -1.66
C ALA A 34 -8.62 0.73 -1.83
N MET A 35 -7.61 0.26 -1.10
CA MET A 35 -7.16 -1.14 -1.11
C MET A 35 -7.78 -1.98 0.01
N HIS A 36 -8.57 -1.37 0.91
CA HIS A 36 -9.08 -2.01 2.13
C HIS A 36 -7.97 -2.73 2.93
N ARG A 37 -6.76 -2.17 2.91
CA ARG A 37 -5.58 -2.72 3.57
C ARG A 37 -5.08 -1.74 4.62
N PRO A 38 -4.54 -2.23 5.75
CA PRO A 38 -4.05 -1.35 6.80
C PRO A 38 -2.90 -0.46 6.29
N LEU A 39 -2.91 0.79 6.74
CA LEU A 39 -1.91 1.81 6.37
C LEU A 39 -0.47 1.32 6.62
N ALA A 40 -0.25 0.60 7.72
CA ALA A 40 1.05 0.02 8.03
C ALA A 40 1.55 -0.95 6.95
N GLU A 41 0.67 -1.78 6.37
CA GLU A 41 1.04 -2.66 5.26
C GLU A 41 1.28 -1.89 3.96
N ILE A 42 0.45 -0.88 3.67
CA ILE A 42 0.65 0.01 2.52
C ILE A 42 2.02 0.70 2.59
N LEU A 43 2.36 1.27 3.75
CA LEU A 43 3.63 1.95 3.99
C LEU A 43 4.81 0.97 3.93
N ALA A 44 4.69 -0.20 4.57
CA ALA A 44 5.72 -1.23 4.48
C ALA A 44 5.94 -1.63 3.02
N LYS A 45 4.87 -1.85 2.26
CA LYS A 45 4.98 -2.24 0.85
C LYS A 45 5.56 -1.16 -0.03
N ALA A 46 5.15 0.09 0.16
CA ALA A 46 5.73 1.21 -0.54
C ALA A 46 7.21 1.40 -0.20
N ALA A 47 7.59 1.24 1.07
CA ALA A 47 8.99 1.27 1.48
C ALA A 47 9.81 0.14 0.83
N GLU A 48 9.27 -1.09 0.77
CA GLU A 48 9.89 -2.22 0.04
C GLU A 48 10.10 -1.89 -1.45
N LEU A 49 9.10 -1.24 -2.06
CA LEU A 49 9.10 -0.86 -3.48
C LEU A 49 9.83 0.46 -3.77
N LYS A 50 10.38 1.12 -2.74
CA LYS A 50 10.98 2.47 -2.80
C LYS A 50 10.05 3.51 -3.43
N LEU A 51 8.75 3.38 -3.17
CA LEU A 51 7.72 4.34 -3.58
C LEU A 51 7.58 5.42 -2.52
N THR A 52 7.62 6.68 -2.95
CA THR A 52 7.39 7.83 -2.08
C THR A 52 5.89 8.02 -1.92
N LEU A 53 5.33 7.47 -0.85
CA LEU A 53 3.98 7.83 -0.42
C LEU A 53 4.05 9.10 0.42
N ASP A 54 3.28 10.11 0.06
CA ASP A 54 3.09 11.29 0.89
C ASP A 54 2.29 10.83 2.13
N PRO A 55 2.89 10.80 3.34
CA PRO A 55 2.10 10.63 4.55
C PRO A 55 1.30 11.92 4.69
N VAL A 56 -0.03 11.81 4.66
CA VAL A 56 -0.99 12.92 4.81
C VAL A 56 -0.38 14.04 5.66
N ASN A 57 -0.04 15.14 4.98
CA ASN A 57 0.10 16.47 5.53
C ASN A 57 0.81 16.54 6.90
N ARG A 58 2.11 16.20 6.98
CA ARG A 58 2.96 16.82 8.02
C ARG A 58 3.32 18.22 7.55
N GLU A 59 2.41 19.16 7.80
CA GLU A 59 2.80 20.56 7.94
C GLU A 59 3.81 20.66 9.12
N PRO A 60 4.79 21.59 9.02
CA PRO A 60 6.06 21.57 9.78
C PRO A 60 5.94 21.69 11.30
#